data_AF-A0A8J4T371-F1
#
_entry.id   AF-A0A8J4T371-F1
#
_cell.length_a   1.000
_cell.length_b   1.000
_cell.length_c   1.000
_cell.angle_alpha   90.00
_cell.angle_beta   90.00
_cell.angle_gamma   90.00
#
_symmetry.space_group_name_H-M   'P 1'
#
loop_
_entity.id
_entity.type
_entity.pdbx_description
1 polymer ?
#
loop_
_entity_poly.entity_id
_entity_poly.type
_entity_poly.pdbx_seq_one_letter_code
_entity_poly.pdbx_strand_id
1 'polypeptide(L)'
;TRVRSVFQLSHICAAEDYACLVCRNEPTGSGYTLTLCNALGVSMDSKRIPMEPTHVLMTGQQVIAVNRGVIYAWQFFNPKHLAGMRSALTNIRHREGSERICHVDLKPVTEKTTASGEGSSLPTGAGSLDWSLLKKSTPKDPICAIAVSGRRHLFIARVSGQVQRYRLPDLWWESSIQTIDTRPYRIQTNCDATYVK
;
A
#
# COMPACT_ATOMS: atom_id res chain seq x y z
N THR A 1 16.86 18.14 -21.15
CA THR A 1 16.57 17.43 -19.89
C THR A 1 16.43 18.42 -18.77
N ARG A 2 15.27 18.50 -18.08
CA ARG A 2 15.09 19.40 -16.92
C ARG A 2 15.52 18.68 -15.66
N VAL A 3 16.63 19.09 -15.06
CA VAL A 3 17.09 18.55 -13.77
C VAL A 3 16.29 19.20 -12.64
N ARG A 4 15.80 18.41 -11.69
CA ARG A 4 15.12 18.90 -10.48
C ARG A 4 15.85 18.35 -9.26
N SER A 5 16.25 19.24 -8.35
CA SER A 5 16.72 18.84 -7.03
C SER A 5 15.52 18.46 -6.16
N VAL A 6 15.60 17.32 -5.49
CA VAL A 6 14.57 16.85 -4.55
C VAL A 6 15.24 16.70 -3.18
N PHE A 7 14.87 17.58 -2.26
CA PHE A 7 15.41 17.57 -0.91
C PHE A 7 14.82 16.42 -0.08
N GLN A 8 15.66 15.84 0.78
CA GLN A 8 15.26 14.80 1.75
C GLN A 8 14.62 13.56 1.11
N LEU A 9 14.95 13.25 -0.16
CA LEU A 9 14.46 12.07 -0.87
C LEU A 9 14.95 10.79 -0.18
N SER A 10 14.03 9.92 0.22
CA SER A 10 14.33 8.62 0.83
C SER A 10 14.01 7.44 -0.07
N HIS A 11 12.91 7.51 -0.84
CA HIS A 11 12.52 6.45 -1.78
C HIS A 11 11.99 7.02 -3.10
N ILE A 12 12.18 6.25 -4.16
CA ILE A 12 11.54 6.45 -5.46
C ILE A 12 11.00 5.12 -5.96
N CYS A 13 9.78 5.11 -6.45
CA CYS A 13 9.20 3.97 -7.15
C CYS A 13 8.35 4.46 -8.32
N ALA A 14 8.18 3.61 -9.34
CA ALA A 14 7.42 3.96 -10.52
C ALA A 14 6.66 2.73 -11.03
N ALA A 15 5.51 2.98 -11.63
CA ALA A 15 4.71 1.99 -12.33
C ALA A 15 3.93 2.69 -13.44
N GLU A 16 4.00 2.13 -14.65
CA GLU A 16 3.34 2.69 -15.84
C GLU A 16 3.75 4.15 -16.07
N ASP A 17 2.79 5.06 -16.23
CA ASP A 17 3.02 6.48 -16.49
C ASP A 17 3.19 7.33 -15.23
N TYR A 18 3.47 6.69 -14.09
CA TYR A 18 3.51 7.37 -12.80
C TYR A 18 4.75 7.00 -12.00
N ALA A 19 5.21 7.96 -11.20
CA ALA A 19 6.26 7.79 -10.22
C ALA A 19 5.81 8.37 -8.88
N CYS A 20 6.27 7.79 -7.77
CA CYS A 20 6.11 8.35 -6.44
C CYS A 20 7.49 8.68 -5.87
N LEU A 21 7.64 9.93 -5.44
CA LEU A 21 8.78 10.41 -4.66
C LEU A 21 8.41 10.38 -3.19
N VAL A 22 9.27 9.85 -2.34
CA VAL A 22 9.07 9.87 -0.89
C VAL A 22 10.15 10.72 -0.26
N CYS A 23 9.74 11.80 0.40
CA CYS A 23 10.64 12.71 1.08
C CYS A 23 10.39 12.70 2.59
N ARG A 24 11.46 12.75 3.38
CA ARG A 24 11.37 13.00 4.82
C ARG A 24 10.97 14.45 5.07
N ASN A 25 10.00 14.66 5.95
CA ASN A 25 9.58 16.01 6.33
C ASN A 25 10.53 16.58 7.38
N GLU A 26 10.65 17.91 7.38
CA GLU A 26 11.34 18.66 8.43
C GLU A 26 10.33 19.39 9.32
N PRO A 27 10.59 19.48 10.64
CA PRO A 27 11.73 18.91 11.38
C PRO A 27 11.70 17.37 11.49
N THR A 28 12.78 16.78 11.98
CA THR A 28 12.85 15.33 12.24
C THR A 28 11.67 14.89 13.12
N GLY A 29 10.95 13.86 12.68
CA GLY A 29 9.74 13.37 13.35
C GLY A 29 8.43 13.86 12.73
N SER A 30 8.47 14.80 11.77
CA SER A 30 7.29 15.30 11.05
C SER A 30 6.73 14.35 9.97
N GLY A 31 7.16 13.09 9.98
CA GLY A 31 6.72 12.07 9.03
C GLY A 31 7.37 12.20 7.65
N TYR A 32 6.67 11.68 6.64
CA TYR A 32 7.13 11.60 5.26
C TYR A 32 6.02 12.09 4.32
N THR A 33 6.41 12.67 3.19
CA THR A 33 5.50 13.06 2.11
C THR A 33 5.71 12.17 0.90
N LEU A 34 4.63 11.54 0.46
CA LEU A 34 4.54 10.77 -0.78
C LEU A 34 3.99 11.71 -1.85
N THR A 35 4.78 12.01 -2.87
CA THR A 35 4.40 12.88 -3.99
C THR A 35 4.25 12.04 -5.24
N LEU A 36 3.03 11.96 -5.76
CA LEU A 36 2.73 11.29 -7.02
C LEU A 36 3.02 12.23 -8.18
N CYS A 37 3.79 11.76 -9.16
CA CYS A 37 4.11 12.45 -10.38
C CYS A 37 3.66 11.63 -11.60
N ASN A 38 3.29 12.31 -12.68
CA ASN A 38 3.16 11.66 -13.99
C ASN A 38 4.52 11.50 -14.68
N ALA A 39 4.53 10.84 -15.84
CA ALA A 39 5.70 10.62 -16.68
C ALA A 39 6.41 11.91 -17.15
N LEU A 40 5.72 13.07 -17.08
CA LEU A 40 6.30 14.39 -17.39
C LEU A 40 6.96 15.04 -16.16
N GLY A 41 6.95 14.39 -14.99
CA GLY A 41 7.47 14.92 -13.74
C GLY A 41 6.60 16.02 -13.12
N VAL A 42 5.32 16.10 -13.50
CA VAL A 42 4.35 17.01 -12.90
C VAL A 42 3.72 16.33 -11.69
N SER A 43 3.76 17.00 -10.54
CA SER A 43 3.09 16.55 -9.32
C SER A 43 1.58 16.54 -9.53
N MET A 44 0.94 15.41 -9.28
CA MET A 44 -0.51 15.23 -9.43
C MET A 44 -1.22 15.29 -8.08
N ASP A 45 -0.66 14.64 -7.07
CA ASP A 45 -1.24 14.55 -5.74
C ASP A 45 -0.14 14.24 -4.70
N SER A 46 -0.43 14.45 -3.42
CA SER A 46 0.51 14.14 -2.34
C SER A 46 -0.19 13.69 -1.06
N LYS A 47 0.45 12.77 -0.32
CA LYS A 47 -0.03 12.31 0.99
C LYS A 47 1.08 12.39 2.03
N ARG A 48 0.72 12.86 3.23
CA ARG A 48 1.60 12.87 4.39
C ARG A 48 1.31 11.65 5.25
N ILE A 49 2.35 10.91 5.60
CA ILE A 49 2.26 9.76 6.48
C ILE A 49 3.13 9.99 7.73
N PRO A 50 2.65 9.64 8.93
CA PRO A 50 3.43 9.76 10.17
C PRO A 50 4.43 8.63 10.37
N MET A 51 4.50 7.64 9.46
CA MET A 51 5.41 6.50 9.56
C MET A 51 6.63 6.63 8.66
N GLU A 52 7.77 6.11 9.10
CA GLU A 52 8.96 5.92 8.27
C GLU A 52 8.83 4.66 7.41
N PRO A 53 8.82 4.78 6.06
CA PRO A 53 8.80 3.63 5.19
C PRO A 53 10.16 2.95 5.15
N THR A 54 10.19 1.64 5.37
CA THR A 54 11.36 0.79 5.07
C THR A 54 11.39 0.38 3.61
N HIS A 55 10.23 0.21 3.00
CA HIS A 55 10.09 -0.08 1.57
C HIS A 55 8.89 0.67 0.99
N VAL A 56 8.98 0.99 -0.29
CA VAL A 56 7.90 1.63 -1.04
C VAL A 56 7.82 0.97 -2.41
N LEU A 57 6.62 0.56 -2.81
CA LEU A 57 6.32 0.02 -4.13
C LEU A 57 5.10 0.73 -4.72
N MET A 58 4.94 0.58 -6.02
CA MET A 58 3.85 1.20 -6.76
C MET A 58 3.23 0.20 -7.75
N THR A 59 1.93 0.32 -7.93
CA THR A 59 1.17 -0.28 -9.05
C THR A 59 0.56 0.86 -9.87
N GLY A 60 -0.02 0.59 -11.04
CA GLY A 60 -0.68 1.61 -11.87
C GLY A 60 -1.87 2.35 -11.22
N GLN A 61 -2.27 1.99 -10.00
CA GLN A 61 -3.39 2.61 -9.28
C GLN A 61 -3.11 2.90 -7.79
N GLN A 62 -2.03 2.37 -7.21
CA GLN A 62 -1.75 2.50 -5.78
C GLN A 62 -0.27 2.71 -5.50
N VAL A 63 0.03 3.59 -4.55
CA VAL A 63 1.33 3.67 -3.87
C VAL A 63 1.22 2.87 -2.57
N ILE A 64 2.20 2.02 -2.30
CA ILE A 64 2.24 1.17 -1.11
C ILE A 64 3.52 1.49 -0.35
N ALA A 65 3.37 1.99 0.87
CA ALA A 65 4.48 2.22 1.79
C ALA A 65 4.35 1.22 2.95
N VAL A 66 5.47 0.66 3.39
CA VAL A 66 5.48 -0.28 4.52
C VAL A 66 6.59 0.08 5.48
N ASN A 67 6.41 -0.24 6.76
CA ASN A 67 7.49 -0.27 7.74
C ASN A 67 7.67 -1.71 8.27
N ARG A 68 8.26 -1.88 9.46
CA ARG A 68 8.47 -3.23 10.03
C ARG A 68 7.18 -4.01 10.33
N GLY A 69 6.03 -3.36 10.51
CA GLY A 69 4.80 -4.02 10.96
C GLY A 69 3.51 -3.49 10.33
N VAL A 70 3.55 -2.37 9.63
CA VAL A 70 2.38 -1.70 9.07
C VAL A 70 2.51 -1.57 7.56
N ILE A 71 1.39 -1.81 6.88
CA ILE A 71 1.22 -1.57 5.45
C ILE A 71 0.25 -0.42 5.29
N TYR A 72 0.67 0.60 4.54
CA TYR A 72 -0.15 1.72 4.11
C TYR A 72 -0.29 1.66 2.58
N ALA A 73 -1.52 1.73 2.08
CA ALA A 73 -1.81 1.75 0.66
C ALA A 73 -2.67 2.98 0.32
N TRP A 74 -2.21 3.79 -0.62
CA TRP A 74 -2.89 4.96 -1.13
C TRP A 74 -3.26 4.75 -2.59
N GLN A 75 -4.55 4.64 -2.86
CA GLN A 75 -5.09 4.55 -4.21
C GLN A 75 -5.26 5.94 -4.80
N PHE A 76 -4.51 6.25 -5.84
CA PHE A 76 -4.63 7.51 -6.55
C PHE A 76 -5.62 7.43 -7.71
N PHE A 77 -6.12 8.58 -8.15
CA PHE A 77 -7.02 8.66 -9.29
C PHE A 77 -6.25 8.42 -10.60
N ASN A 78 -6.67 7.42 -11.38
CA ASN A 78 -6.13 7.14 -12.71
C ASN A 78 -7.26 7.23 -13.77
N PRO A 79 -7.26 8.26 -14.63
CA PRO A 79 -8.28 8.45 -15.67
C PRO A 79 -8.40 7.27 -16.66
N LYS A 80 -7.29 6.59 -16.98
CA LYS A 80 -7.26 5.50 -17.97
C LYS A 80 -8.06 4.28 -17.53
N HIS A 81 -8.23 4.09 -16.23
CA HIS A 81 -8.93 2.93 -15.67
C HIS A 81 -10.42 3.17 -15.36
N LEU A 82 -10.95 4.40 -15.57
CA LEU A 82 -12.39 4.67 -15.45
C LEU A 82 -13.23 4.05 -16.57
N ALA A 83 -12.65 3.81 -17.76
CA ALA A 83 -13.40 3.33 -18.92
C ALA A 83 -14.04 1.94 -18.73
N GLY A 84 -13.51 1.11 -17.82
CA GLY A 84 -14.04 -0.23 -17.52
C GLY A 84 -15.06 -0.29 -16.38
N MET A 85 -15.33 0.82 -15.69
CA MET A 85 -16.11 0.84 -14.43
C MET A 85 -17.45 1.56 -14.64
N ARG A 86 -18.24 1.12 -15.63
CA ARG A 86 -19.52 1.75 -16.02
C ARG A 86 -20.69 1.52 -15.03
N SER A 87 -20.53 0.67 -14.00
CA SER A 87 -21.64 0.29 -13.12
C SER A 87 -21.74 1.06 -11.79
N ALA A 88 -20.85 1.99 -11.49
CA ALA A 88 -20.82 2.70 -10.19
C ALA A 88 -20.99 4.24 -10.31
N LEU A 89 -21.64 4.70 -11.39
CA LEU A 89 -21.67 6.11 -11.83
C LEU A 89 -22.63 7.05 -11.06
N THR A 90 -23.08 6.73 -9.85
CA THR A 90 -24.04 7.62 -9.15
C THR A 90 -23.43 8.62 -8.17
N ASN A 91 -22.14 8.57 -7.84
CA ASN A 91 -21.53 9.53 -6.89
C ASN A 91 -20.20 10.11 -7.41
N ILE A 92 -20.28 10.89 -8.49
CA ILE A 92 -19.19 11.67 -9.09
C ILE A 92 -19.10 13.04 -8.40
N ARG A 93 -18.88 13.06 -7.09
CA ARG A 93 -18.42 14.25 -6.37
C ARG A 93 -17.40 13.79 -5.33
N HIS A 94 -16.13 14.14 -5.54
CA HIS A 94 -15.00 13.90 -4.63
C HIS A 94 -14.73 12.44 -4.25
N ARG A 95 -13.98 11.71 -5.07
CA ARG A 95 -13.13 10.63 -4.54
C ARG A 95 -11.70 11.11 -4.49
N GLU A 96 -11.38 11.78 -3.39
CA GLU A 96 -10.04 11.76 -2.83
C GLU A 96 -9.56 10.31 -2.81
N GLY A 97 -8.29 10.07 -3.16
CA GLY A 97 -7.73 8.73 -3.25
C GLY A 97 -8.08 7.87 -2.03
N SER A 98 -8.44 6.60 -2.23
CA SER A 98 -8.83 5.74 -1.11
C SER A 98 -7.58 5.24 -0.38
N GLU A 99 -7.52 5.46 0.92
CA GLU A 99 -6.38 5.06 1.75
C GLU A 99 -6.74 3.86 2.62
N ARG A 100 -5.80 2.93 2.81
CA ARG A 100 -5.94 1.74 3.67
C ARG A 100 -4.69 1.56 4.51
N ILE A 101 -4.89 1.07 5.73
CA ILE A 101 -3.82 0.74 6.65
C ILE A 101 -4.13 -0.58 7.34
N CYS A 102 -3.14 -1.45 7.49
CA CYS A 102 -3.26 -2.65 8.30
C CYS A 102 -1.93 -3.00 8.97
N HIS A 103 -2.00 -3.77 10.05
CA HIS A 103 -0.82 -4.32 10.71
C HIS A 103 -0.66 -5.80 10.31
N VAL A 104 0.56 -6.22 10.00
CA VAL A 104 0.84 -7.53 9.41
C VAL A 104 0.60 -8.73 10.33
N ASP A 105 0.52 -8.47 11.64
CA ASP A 105 0.15 -9.47 12.66
C ASP A 105 -1.37 -9.56 12.89
N LEU A 106 -2.14 -8.62 12.36
CA LEU A 106 -3.59 -8.59 12.51
C LEU A 106 -4.23 -9.14 11.25
N LYS A 107 -4.84 -10.31 11.38
CA LYS A 107 -5.71 -10.83 10.32
C LYS A 107 -7.05 -10.10 10.43
N PRO A 108 -7.66 -9.69 9.31
CA PRO A 108 -9.02 -9.18 9.34
C PRO A 108 -9.92 -10.25 9.97
N VAL A 109 -10.63 -9.87 11.03
CA VAL A 109 -11.59 -10.76 11.69
C VAL A 109 -12.60 -11.18 10.64
N THR A 110 -12.64 -12.47 10.33
CA THR A 110 -13.67 -13.03 9.46
C THR A 110 -14.89 -13.18 10.33
N GLU A 111 -15.88 -12.28 10.20
CA GLU A 111 -17.21 -12.48 10.78
C GLU A 111 -17.84 -13.74 10.16
N LYS A 112 -17.54 -14.89 10.74
CA LYS A 112 -18.29 -16.14 10.60
C LYS A 112 -18.50 -16.75 11.98
N THR A 113 -19.06 -15.98 12.91
CA THR A 113 -19.63 -16.54 14.13
C THR A 113 -20.79 -15.66 14.60
N THR A 114 -22.00 -16.20 14.41
CA THR A 114 -23.22 -16.01 15.21
C THR A 114 -23.69 -14.58 15.53
N ALA A 115 -24.90 -14.29 15.05
CA ALA A 115 -25.76 -13.21 15.52
C ALA A 115 -25.75 -13.07 17.05
N SER A 116 -25.25 -11.94 17.54
CA SER A 116 -25.79 -11.16 18.67
C SER A 116 -24.77 -10.11 19.13
N GLY A 117 -25.17 -8.84 19.13
CA GLY A 117 -24.56 -7.82 19.99
C GLY A 117 -23.47 -6.95 19.35
N GLU A 118 -23.89 -5.75 18.97
CA GLU A 118 -23.15 -4.48 19.01
C GLU A 118 -21.63 -4.46 18.74
N GLY A 119 -21.26 -3.89 17.58
CA GLY A 119 -20.07 -3.04 17.47
C GLY A 119 -18.84 -3.64 16.78
N SER A 120 -18.76 -3.49 15.46
CA SER A 120 -17.62 -2.86 14.76
C SER A 120 -17.92 -2.84 13.26
N SER A 121 -18.19 -1.67 12.72
CA SER A 121 -18.46 -1.47 11.30
C SER A 121 -17.23 -1.79 10.45
N LEU A 122 -17.41 -2.60 9.40
CA LEU A 122 -16.50 -2.58 8.25
C LEU A 122 -16.32 -1.11 7.78
N PRO A 123 -15.09 -0.60 7.58
CA PRO A 123 -14.91 0.70 6.96
C PRO A 123 -15.11 0.57 5.45
N THR A 124 -16.37 0.59 5.03
CA THR A 124 -16.78 0.81 3.65
C THR A 124 -16.83 2.32 3.41
N GLY A 125 -15.81 2.87 2.73
CA GLY A 125 -15.82 4.25 2.25
C GLY A 125 -15.38 5.29 3.29
N ALA A 126 -14.33 6.06 2.97
CA ALA A 126 -13.87 7.25 3.70
C ALA A 126 -13.74 7.11 5.24
N GLY A 127 -13.43 5.90 5.73
CA GLY A 127 -13.22 5.64 7.15
C GLY A 127 -11.84 6.12 7.59
N SER A 128 -11.83 6.92 8.65
CA SER A 128 -10.64 7.42 9.36
C SER A 128 -9.51 6.39 9.40
N LEU A 129 -8.32 6.77 8.92
CA LEU A 129 -7.15 5.90 8.97
C LEU A 129 -6.76 5.65 10.43
N ASP A 130 -6.75 4.39 10.84
CA ASP A 130 -6.31 4.03 12.19
C ASP A 130 -4.78 4.01 12.29
N TRP A 131 -4.17 5.19 12.42
CA TRP A 131 -2.74 5.33 12.67
C TRP A 131 -2.33 4.84 14.07
N SER A 132 -3.27 4.48 14.96
CA SER A 132 -2.93 3.88 16.25
C SER A 132 -2.22 2.53 16.08
N LEU A 133 -2.37 1.89 14.92
CA LEU A 133 -1.62 0.69 14.54
C LEU A 133 -0.10 0.89 14.60
N LEU A 134 0.40 2.12 14.45
CA LEU A 134 1.83 2.42 14.60
C LEU A 134 2.33 2.32 16.05
N LYS A 135 1.44 2.45 17.04
CA LYS A 135 1.77 2.35 18.46
C LYS A 135 1.75 0.91 18.98
N LYS A 136 1.36 -0.06 18.15
CA LYS A 136 1.40 -1.47 18.53
C LYS A 136 2.84 -1.89 18.82
N SER A 137 3.01 -2.86 19.73
CA SER A 137 4.34 -3.35 20.10
C SER A 137 5.11 -3.79 18.87
N THR A 138 6.44 -3.82 18.98
CA THR A 138 7.32 -4.31 17.92
C THR A 138 6.77 -5.61 17.31
N PRO A 139 6.63 -5.68 15.98
CA PRO A 139 6.05 -6.85 15.32
C PRO A 139 6.90 -8.08 15.64
N LYS A 140 6.23 -9.20 15.96
CA LYS A 140 6.91 -10.44 16.37
C LYS A 140 7.83 -10.97 15.28
N ASP A 141 7.41 -10.74 14.03
CA ASP A 141 8.10 -11.21 12.83
C ASP A 141 8.18 -10.06 11.82
N PRO A 142 9.18 -9.17 11.82
CA PRO A 142 9.14 -7.95 11.01
C PRO A 142 9.03 -8.19 9.50
N ILE A 143 8.45 -7.22 8.77
CA ILE A 143 8.54 -7.17 7.30
C ILE A 143 10.02 -6.97 6.91
N CYS A 144 10.50 -7.79 5.97
CA CYS A 144 11.87 -7.72 5.49
C CYS A 144 12.01 -7.49 3.98
N ALA A 145 11.01 -7.86 3.17
CA ALA A 145 10.96 -7.56 1.74
C ALA A 145 9.51 -7.53 1.26
N ILE A 146 9.25 -6.81 0.17
CA ILE A 146 7.92 -6.71 -0.44
C ILE A 146 7.99 -6.84 -1.97
N ALA A 147 6.92 -7.34 -2.58
CA ALA A 147 6.77 -7.38 -4.04
C ALA A 147 5.29 -7.23 -4.43
N VAL A 148 5.02 -6.75 -5.64
CA VAL A 148 3.67 -6.67 -6.20
C VAL A 148 3.58 -7.53 -7.46
N SER A 149 2.43 -8.18 -7.69
CA SER A 149 2.11 -8.84 -8.96
C SER A 149 0.99 -8.08 -9.64
N GLY A 150 1.36 -7.27 -10.64
CA GLY A 150 0.44 -6.39 -11.35
C GLY A 150 -0.34 -5.49 -10.40
N ARG A 151 -1.66 -5.40 -10.59
CA ARG A 151 -2.57 -4.58 -9.77
C ARG A 151 -3.37 -5.38 -8.73
N ARG A 152 -3.11 -6.70 -8.59
CA ARG A 152 -3.99 -7.62 -7.85
C ARG A 152 -3.41 -8.11 -6.53
N HIS A 153 -2.10 -8.31 -6.45
CA HIS A 153 -1.50 -8.93 -5.27
C HIS A 153 -0.29 -8.16 -4.76
N LEU A 154 -0.23 -8.02 -3.44
CA LEU A 154 0.93 -7.59 -2.68
C LEU A 154 1.45 -8.79 -1.88
N PHE A 155 2.75 -9.02 -1.97
CA PHE A 155 3.48 -10.03 -1.21
C PHE A 155 4.33 -9.36 -0.15
N ILE A 156 4.21 -9.83 1.09
CA ILE A 156 4.96 -9.35 2.25
C ILE A 156 5.80 -10.51 2.78
N ALA A 157 7.11 -10.43 2.58
CA ALA A 157 8.05 -11.36 3.18
C ALA A 157 8.40 -10.92 4.60
N ARG A 158 8.31 -11.87 5.53
CA ARG A 158 8.60 -11.71 6.95
C ARG A 158 9.96 -12.30 7.28
N VAL A 159 10.60 -11.87 8.38
CA VAL A 159 11.96 -12.32 8.78
C VAL A 159 12.00 -13.84 9.00
N SER A 160 10.91 -14.44 9.43
CA SER A 160 10.76 -15.90 9.61
C SER A 160 10.82 -16.71 8.31
N GLY A 161 10.79 -16.07 7.14
CA GLY A 161 10.64 -16.75 5.85
C GLY A 161 9.18 -17.01 5.46
N GLN A 162 8.20 -16.52 6.22
CA GLN A 162 6.82 -16.47 5.77
C GLN A 162 6.61 -15.40 4.70
N VAL A 163 5.82 -15.72 3.68
CA VAL A 163 5.33 -14.78 2.67
C VAL A 163 3.81 -14.70 2.76
N GLN A 164 3.32 -13.53 3.14
CA GLN A 164 1.89 -13.22 3.19
C GLN A 164 1.43 -12.62 1.88
N ARG A 165 0.26 -13.04 1.39
CA ARG A 165 -0.36 -12.51 0.18
C ARG A 165 -1.60 -11.68 0.54
N TYR A 166 -1.62 -10.45 0.06
CA TYR A 166 -2.73 -9.51 0.19
C TYR A 166 -3.35 -9.22 -1.18
N ARG A 167 -4.67 -9.09 -1.23
CA ARG A 167 -5.45 -8.65 -2.39
C ARG A 167 -5.47 -7.13 -2.47
N LEU A 168 -5.19 -6.59 -3.64
CA LEU A 168 -5.32 -5.18 -3.98
C LEU A 168 -6.60 -4.96 -4.81
N PRO A 169 -7.24 -3.77 -4.74
CA PRO A 169 -6.83 -2.58 -4.00
C PRO A 169 -7.18 -2.57 -2.51
N ASP A 170 -8.01 -3.50 -2.03
CA ASP A 170 -8.63 -3.41 -0.70
C ASP A 170 -7.69 -3.72 0.47
N LEU A 171 -6.45 -4.16 0.19
CA LEU A 171 -5.46 -4.61 1.18
C LEU A 171 -5.99 -5.76 2.06
N TRP A 172 -6.74 -6.68 1.44
CA TRP A 172 -7.34 -7.82 2.13
C TRP A 172 -6.36 -8.98 2.27
N TRP A 173 -6.17 -9.53 3.46
CA TRP A 173 -5.29 -10.68 3.67
C TRP A 173 -5.91 -11.94 3.03
N GLU A 174 -5.17 -12.67 2.20
CA GLU A 174 -5.65 -13.89 1.54
C GLU A 174 -5.02 -15.17 2.10
N SER A 175 -3.69 -15.20 2.22
CA SER A 175 -2.97 -16.41 2.60
C SER A 175 -1.57 -16.09 3.14
N SER A 176 -0.94 -17.08 3.77
CA SER A 176 0.47 -17.06 4.16
C SER A 176 1.09 -18.41 3.82
N ILE A 177 2.30 -18.39 3.26
CA ILE A 177 3.05 -19.59 2.89
C ILE A 177 4.44 -19.49 3.53
N GLN A 178 4.89 -20.57 4.17
CA GLN A 178 6.30 -20.70 4.58
C GLN A 178 7.11 -21.06 3.33
N THR A 179 8.02 -20.18 2.91
CA THR A 179 8.82 -20.43 1.69
C THR A 179 10.19 -20.99 2.00
N ILE A 180 10.83 -20.51 3.06
CA ILE A 180 12.18 -20.89 3.51
C ILE A 180 12.27 -20.74 5.03
N ASP A 181 13.24 -21.38 5.68
CA ASP A 181 13.49 -21.22 7.12
C ASP A 181 14.51 -20.11 7.44
N THR A 182 14.80 -19.26 6.45
CA THR A 182 15.77 -18.15 6.55
C THR A 182 15.15 -16.82 6.16
N ARG A 183 15.79 -15.72 6.55
CA ARG A 183 15.30 -14.37 6.26
C ARG A 183 15.37 -14.06 4.75
N PRO A 184 14.23 -13.80 4.07
CA PRO A 184 14.24 -13.33 2.70
C PRO A 184 14.91 -11.97 2.59
N TYR A 185 15.87 -11.83 1.67
CA TYR A 185 16.53 -10.54 1.40
C TYR A 185 15.81 -9.72 0.33
N ARG A 186 15.26 -10.40 -0.69
CA ARG A 186 14.53 -9.80 -1.80
C ARG A 186 13.47 -10.78 -2.29
N ILE A 187 12.31 -10.27 -2.66
CA ILE A 187 11.29 -11.01 -3.41
C ILE A 187 10.92 -10.21 -4.65
N GLN A 188 10.66 -10.90 -5.75
CA GLN A 188 10.23 -10.32 -7.02
C GLN A 188 9.21 -11.25 -7.67
N THR A 189 8.33 -10.68 -8.47
CA THR A 189 7.33 -11.41 -9.25
C THR A 189 7.82 -11.52 -10.69
N ASN A 190 7.80 -12.72 -11.25
CA ASN A 190 8.26 -12.96 -12.63
C ASN A 190 7.20 -12.53 -13.66
N CYS A 191 5.93 -12.69 -13.32
CA CYS A 191 4.80 -12.36 -14.18
C CYS A 191 3.70 -11.71 -13.34
N ASP A 192 2.85 -10.91 -13.98
CA ASP A 192 1.66 -10.31 -13.37
C ASP A 192 0.41 -11.22 -13.44
N ALA A 193 0.61 -12.49 -13.85
CA ALA A 193 -0.42 -13.49 -14.09
C ALA A 193 -1.48 -13.05 -15.12
N THR A 194 -1.12 -12.15 -16.06
CA THR A 194 -1.96 -11.85 -17.21
C THR A 194 -1.96 -13.04 -18.18
N TYR A 195 -3.16 -13.44 -18.60
CA TYR A 195 -3.35 -14.44 -19.64
C TYR A 195 -3.80 -13.72 -20.91
N VAL A 196 -3.07 -13.91 -22.00
CA VAL A 196 -3.46 -13.43 -23.33
C VAL A 196 -4.35 -14.50 -23.95
N LYS A 197 -5.61 -14.15 -24.23
CA LYS A 197 -6.55 -14.98 -25.00
C LYS A 197 -6.27 -14.85 -26.50
#